data_AF-A0A4V3RZ04-F1
#
_entry.id   AF-A0A4V3RZ04-F1
#
_cell.length_a   1.000
_cell.length_b   1.000
_cell.length_c   1.000
_cell.angle_alpha   90.00
_cell.angle_beta   90.00
_cell.angle_gamma   90.00
#
_symmetry.space_group_name_H-M   'P 1'
#
loop_
_entity.id
_entity.type
_entity.pdbx_description
1 polymer ?
#
loop_
_entity_poly.entity_id
_entity_poly.type
_entity_poly.pdbx_seq_one_letter_code
_entity_poly.pdbx_strand_id
1 'polypeptide(L)' 'MGESETWCASVNRLFVQRYAIDIQDIGFDDEYLERCYSSGEAASEFVERIASKFDLDPRTAGYRPQS' A
#
# COMPACT_ATOMS: atom_id res chain seq x y z
N MET A 1 -19.92 -2.00 5.26
CA MET A 1 -18.62 -1.75 4.65
C MET A 1 -18.84 -0.73 3.55
N GLY A 2 -18.42 0.51 3.80
CA GLY A 2 -18.42 1.58 2.80
C GLY A 2 -17.43 1.27 1.68
N GLU A 3 -17.59 1.97 0.56
CA GLU A 3 -16.71 1.84 -0.60
C GLU A 3 -15.27 2.26 -0.26
N SER A 4 -15.10 3.28 0.60
CA SER A 4 -13.80 3.72 1.12
C SER A 4 -13.10 2.64 1.96
N GLU A 5 -13.82 1.98 2.87
CA GLU A 5 -13.27 0.87 3.67
C GLU A 5 -12.79 -0.29 2.79
N THR A 6 -13.53 -0.58 1.71
CA THR A 6 -13.18 -1.63 0.74
C THR A 6 -11.93 -1.26 -0.05
N TRP A 7 -11.79 0.02 -0.41
CA TRP A 7 -10.60 0.56 -1.05
C TRP A 7 -9.38 0.48 -0.11
N CYS A 8 -9.50 0.92 1.15
CA CYS A 8 -8.44 0.83 2.15
C CYS A 8 -7.99 -0.62 2.39
N ALA A 9 -8.94 -1.56 2.50
CA ALA A 9 -8.62 -2.98 2.63
C ALA A 9 -7.84 -3.51 1.41
N SER A 10 -8.14 -3.01 0.21
CA SER A 10 -7.44 -3.37 -1.02
C SER A 10 -6.02 -2.81 -1.05
N VAL A 11 -5.82 -1.54 -0.66
CA VAL A 11 -4.51 -0.91 -0.50
C VAL A 11 -3.66 -1.71 0.49
N ASN A 12 -4.22 -2.01 1.67
CA ASN A 12 -3.53 -2.76 2.70
C ASN A 12 -3.09 -4.15 2.22
N ARG A 13 -4.00 -4.88 1.56
CA ARG A 13 -3.69 -6.18 0.98
C ARG A 13 -2.57 -6.12 -0.04
N LEU A 14 -2.56 -5.09 -0.90
CA LEU A 14 -1.53 -4.91 -1.91
C LEU A 14 -0.15 -4.61 -1.30
N PHE A 15 -0.08 -3.76 -0.26
CA PHE A 15 1.18 -3.54 0.45
C PHE A 15 1.70 -4.82 1.10
N VAL A 16 0.85 -5.55 1.81
CA VAL A 16 1.26 -6.78 2.49
C VAL A 16 1.75 -7.82 1.48
N GLN A 17 1.04 -7.97 0.35
CA GLN A 17 1.40 -8.93 -0.69
C GLN A 17 2.68 -8.56 -1.43
N ARG A 18 2.83 -7.28 -1.81
CA ARG A 18 3.92 -6.83 -2.68
C ARG A 18 5.17 -6.41 -1.91
N TYR A 19 5.03 -5.91 -0.69
CA TYR A 19 6.11 -5.24 0.05
C TYR A 19 6.28 -5.76 1.49
N ALA A 20 5.44 -6.71 1.94
CA ALA A 20 5.47 -7.27 3.30
C ALA A 20 5.28 -6.25 4.44
N ILE A 21 4.72 -5.09 4.14
CA ILE A 21 4.37 -4.04 5.09
C ILE A 21 2.88 -3.73 4.98
N ASP A 22 2.30 -3.12 6.00
CA ASP A 22 0.91 -2.69 5.98
C ASP A 22 0.77 -1.14 6.01
N ILE A 23 -0.45 -0.63 5.94
CA ILE A 23 -0.69 0.82 5.97
C ILE A 23 -0.31 1.47 7.31
N GLN A 24 -0.28 0.71 8.41
CA GLN A 24 0.12 1.18 9.74
C GLN A 24 1.64 1.28 9.85
N ASP A 25 2.38 0.34 9.25
CA ASP A 25 3.84 0.38 9.16
C ASP A 25 4.34 1.65 8.46
N ILE A 26 3.61 2.11 7.43
CA ILE A 26 3.90 3.35 6.71
C ILE A 26 3.43 4.60 7.47
N GLY A 27 2.54 4.43 8.46
CA GLY A 27 2.01 5.51 9.28
C GLY A 27 0.95 6.35 8.58
N PHE A 28 0.15 5.76 7.69
CA PHE A 28 -1.00 6.46 7.12
C PHE A 28 -2.17 6.51 8.10
N ASP A 29 -2.74 7.69 8.29
CA ASP A 29 -3.98 7.88 9.03
C ASP A 29 -5.21 7.74 8.11
N ASP A 30 -6.37 7.56 8.75
CA ASP A 30 -7.64 7.35 8.04
C ASP A 30 -8.03 8.58 7.18
N GLU A 31 -7.74 9.80 7.64
CA GLU A 31 -8.05 11.05 6.92
C GLU A 31 -7.29 11.14 5.59
N TYR A 32 -6.00 10.79 5.60
CA TYR A 32 -5.18 10.75 4.41
C TYR A 32 -5.68 9.69 3.41
N LEU A 33 -6.07 8.51 3.90
CA LEU A 33 -6.61 7.44 3.07
C LEU A 33 -7.96 7.82 2.44
N GLU A 34 -8.86 8.47 3.19
CA GLU A 34 -10.14 8.96 2.68
C GLU A 34 -9.96 10.05 1.62
N ARG A 35 -8.98 10.94 1.79
CA ARG A 35 -8.65 11.95 0.78
C ARG A 35 -8.12 11.32 -0.49
N CYS A 36 -7.27 10.30 -0.39
CA CYS A 36 -6.78 9.57 -1.56
C CYS A 36 -7.90 8.82 -2.28
N TYR A 37 -8.77 8.12 -1.54
CA TYR A 37 -9.98 7.52 -2.11
C TYR A 37 -10.87 8.54 -2.84
N SER A 38 -11.10 9.70 -2.23
CA SER A 38 -11.94 10.77 -2.80
C SER A 38 -11.37 11.40 -4.07
N SER A 39 -10.07 11.24 -4.32
CA SER A 39 -9.43 11.68 -5.57
C SER A 39 -9.74 10.76 -6.77
N GLY A 40 -10.32 9.59 -6.52
CA GLY A 40 -10.63 8.59 -7.55
C GLY A 40 -9.43 7.74 -7.97
N GLU A 41 -8.31 7.82 -7.26
CA GLU A 41 -7.11 7.00 -7.50
C GLU A 41 -7.41 5.51 -7.21
N ALA A 42 -7.03 4.62 -8.12
CA ALA A 42 -7.19 3.19 -7.88
C ALA A 42 -6.22 2.72 -6.78
N ALA A 43 -6.63 1.73 -5.96
CA ALA A 43 -5.82 1.21 -4.88
C ALA A 43 -4.43 0.72 -5.35
N SER A 44 -4.34 0.15 -6.56
CA SER A 44 -3.07 -0.28 -7.16
C SER A 44 -2.16 0.89 -7.54
N GLU A 45 -2.73 1.96 -8.10
CA GLU A 45 -1.96 3.16 -8.49
C GLU A 45 -1.43 3.88 -7.24
N PHE A 46 -2.26 3.98 -6.19
CA PHE A 46 -1.84 4.51 -4.89
C PHE A 46 -0.63 3.73 -4.35
N VAL A 47 -0.72 2.40 -4.31
CA VAL A 47 0.35 1.54 -3.79
C VAL A 47 1.63 1.71 -4.60
N GLU A 48 1.55 1.75 -5.93
CA GLU A 48 2.72 1.94 -6.80
C GLU A 48 3.36 3.32 -6.63
N ARG A 49 2.54 4.37 -6.51
CA ARG A 49 3.01 5.73 -6.23
C ARG A 49 3.73 5.84 -4.89
N ILE A 50 3.16 5.24 -3.84
CA ILE A 50 3.77 5.23 -2.51
C ILE A 50 5.04 4.38 -2.52
N ALA A 51 5.01 3.19 -3.12
CA ALA A 51 6.19 2.35 -3.24
C ALA A 51 7.34 3.06 -3.96
N SER A 52 7.06 3.75 -5.06
CA SER A 52 8.06 4.57 -5.76
C SER A 52 8.56 5.74 -4.92
N LYS A 53 7.68 6.39 -4.12
CA LYS A 53 8.05 7.53 -3.28
C LYS A 53 8.97 7.13 -2.12
N PHE A 54 8.72 5.97 -1.52
CA PHE A 54 9.48 5.47 -0.36
C PHE A 54 10.59 4.49 -0.76
N ASP A 55 10.82 4.28 -2.06
CA ASP A 55 11.79 3.31 -2.59
C ASP A 55 11.59 1.92 -1.96
N LEU A 56 10.31 1.48 -1.91
CA LEU A 56 9.96 0.19 -1.35
C LEU A 56 10.39 -0.91 -2.32
N ASP A 57 11.28 -1.77 -1.85
CA ASP A 57 11.64 -2.97 -2.58
C ASP A 57 10.46 -3.94 -2.61
N PRO A 58 9.94 -4.31 -3.80
CA PRO A 58 8.97 -5.38 -3.86
C PRO A 58 9.62 -6.61 -3.26
N ARG A 59 8.86 -7.30 -2.41
CA ARG A 59 9.21 -8.55 -1.77
C ARG A 59 9.62 -9.51 -2.87
N THR A 60 10.92 -9.58 -3.13
CA THR A 60 11.49 -10.45 -4.13
C THR A 60 11.18 -11.84 -3.65
N ALA A 61 10.44 -12.61 -4.47
CA ALA A 61 10.24 -14.03 -4.25
C ALA A 61 11.61 -14.73 -4.39
N GLY A 62 12.49 -14.59 -3.40
CA GLY A 62 13.87 -15.07 -3.48
C GLY A 62 14.95 -14.17 -2.86
N TYR A 63 14.69 -13.41 -1.79
CA TYR A 63 15.80 -12.91 -0.97
C TYR A 63 16.56 -14.11 -0.38
N ARG A 64 17.59 -14.56 -1.08
CA ARG A 64 18.64 -15.44 -0.57
C ARG A 64 19.73 -14.49 -0.07
N PRO A 65 19.90 -14.29 1.25
CA PRO A 65 21.04 -13.52 1.73
C PRO A 65 22.32 -14.20 1.21
N GLN A 66 23.10 -13.48 0.41
CA GLN A 66 24.45 -13.92 0.08
C GLN A 66 25.28 -13.84 1.35
N SER A 67 25.88 -14.98 1.69
CA SER A 67 26.80 -15.21 2.81
C SER A 67 28.10 -14.42 2.67
#